data_AF-A0A1Z5IKC3-F1
#
_entry.id   AF-A0A1Z5IKC3-F1
#
_cell.length_a   1.000
_cell.length_b   1.000
_cell.length_c   1.000
_cell.angle_alpha   90.00
_cell.angle_beta   90.00
_cell.angle_gamma   90.00
#
_symmetry.space_group_name_H-M   'P 1'
#
loop_
_entity.id
_entity.type
_entity.pdbx_description
1 polymer ?
#
loop_
_entity_poly.entity_id
_entity_poly.type
_entity_poly.pdbx_seq_one_letter_code
_entity_poly.pdbx_strand_id
1 'polypeptide(L)' 'MIFKVYYQEDQIRNPKREDTKSLYVDAETEVEARALVSDNTKHNIEFIEPLEGKFLEYEQENPDYKLTEFNK' A
#
# COMPACT_ATOMS: atom_id res chain seq x y z
N MET A 1 7.78 6.92 -7.25
CA MET A 1 7.23 5.69 -7.90
C MET A 1 6.04 5.25 -7.08
N ILE A 2 5.00 4.75 -7.73
CA ILE A 2 3.78 4.39 -7.03
C ILE A 2 3.84 2.91 -6.65
N PHE A 3 3.62 2.63 -5.38
CA PHE A 3 3.56 1.28 -4.84
C PHE A 3 2.16 0.96 -4.38
N LYS A 4 1.70 -0.25 -4.70
CA LYS A 4 0.51 -0.85 -4.11
C LYS A 4 0.94 -1.69 -2.92
N VAL A 5 0.53 -1.28 -1.73
CA VAL A 5 0.87 -1.95 -0.48
C VAL A 5 -0.32 -2.76 -0.03
N TYR A 6 -0.16 -4.08 0.04
CA TYR A 6 -1.14 -5.00 0.59
C TYR A 6 -0.87 -5.15 2.09
N TYR A 7 -1.91 -4.97 2.89
CA TYR A 7 -1.78 -4.97 4.34
C TYR A 7 -3.02 -5.52 5.05
N GLN A 8 -2.83 -5.92 6.31
CA GLN A 8 -3.93 -6.12 7.26
C GLN A 8 -3.95 -5.00 8.30
N GLU A 9 -5.13 -4.68 8.82
CA GLU A 9 -5.31 -3.53 9.72
C GLU A 9 -4.47 -3.62 11.00
N ASP A 10 -4.34 -4.82 11.56
CA ASP A 10 -3.63 -5.09 12.80
C ASP A 10 -2.69 -6.29 12.69
N GLN A 11 -1.71 -6.35 13.60
CA GLN A 11 -0.74 -7.45 13.75
C GLN A 11 -1.12 -8.42 14.87
N ILE A 12 -2.28 -8.23 15.52
CA ILE A 12 -2.67 -8.96 16.73
C ILE A 12 -3.39 -10.26 16.36
N ARG A 13 -4.22 -10.21 15.31
CA ARG A 13 -4.99 -11.37 14.85
C ARG A 13 -4.21 -12.18 13.82
N ASN A 14 -4.56 -13.46 13.71
CA ASN A 14 -4.03 -14.32 12.66
C ASN A 14 -4.44 -13.76 11.28
N PRO A 15 -3.52 -13.74 10.30
CA PRO A 15 -3.80 -13.18 8.99
C PRO A 15 -4.87 -14.00 8.27
N LYS A 16 -5.91 -13.30 7.80
CA LYS A 16 -7.00 -13.88 6.97
C LYS A 16 -6.96 -13.27 5.57
N ARG A 17 -7.11 -14.11 4.55
CA ARG A 17 -6.94 -13.67 3.15
C ARG A 17 -8.03 -12.68 2.73
N GLU A 18 -9.22 -12.80 3.29
CA GLU A 18 -10.39 -11.98 2.98
C GLU A 18 -10.28 -10.56 3.55
N ASP A 19 -9.40 -10.37 4.53
CA ASP A 19 -9.23 -9.10 5.24
C ASP A 19 -8.05 -8.27 4.71
N THR A 20 -7.32 -8.77 3.71
CA THR A 20 -6.22 -8.04 3.08
C THR A 20 -6.78 -6.83 2.33
N LYS A 21 -6.30 -5.64 2.73
CA LYS A 21 -6.61 -4.36 2.09
C LYS A 21 -5.41 -3.90 1.27
N SER A 22 -5.65 -2.90 0.42
CA SER A 22 -4.58 -2.26 -0.34
C SER A 22 -4.64 -0.75 -0.18
N LEU A 23 -3.48 -0.11 -0.24
CA LEU A 23 -3.32 1.33 -0.31
C LEU A 23 -2.23 1.68 -1.33
N TYR A 24 -2.29 2.88 -1.88
CA TYR A 24 -1.32 3.37 -2.84
C TYR A 24 -0.43 4.43 -2.19
N VAL A 25 0.89 4.30 -2.35
CA VAL A 25 1.87 5.23 -1.77
C VAL A 25 2.85 5.67 -2.84
N ASP A 26 3.25 6.93 -2.83
CA ASP A 26 4.36 7.41 -3.66
C ASP A 26 5.66 7.42 -2.82
N ALA A 27 6.68 6.72 -3.32
CA ALA A 27 8.00 6.61 -2.69
C ALA A 27 9.09 6.38 -3.75
N GLU A 28 10.37 6.59 -3.44
CA GLU A 28 11.44 6.32 -4.41
C GLU A 28 11.82 4.84 -4.44
N THR A 29 11.65 4.12 -3.32
CA THR A 29 12.02 2.70 -3.21
C THR A 29 10.99 1.90 -2.41
N GLU A 30 10.98 0.56 -2.58
CA GLU A 30 10.14 -0.35 -1.77
C GLU A 30 10.42 -0.24 -0.27
N VAL A 31 11.69 0.02 0.10
CA VAL A 31 12.11 0.16 1.49
C VAL A 31 11.50 1.42 2.10
N GLU A 32 11.52 2.53 1.36
CA GLU A 32 10.88 3.77 1.78
C GLU A 32 9.36 3.64 1.86
N ALA A 33 8.74 2.98 0.88
CA ALA A 33 7.30 2.71 0.91
C ALA A 33 6.92 1.91 2.18
N ARG A 34 7.71 0.89 2.54
CA ARG A 34 7.52 0.12 3.78
C ARG A 34 7.68 1.00 5.02
N ALA A 35 8.72 1.81 5.07
CA ALA A 35 8.99 2.71 6.20
C ALA A 35 7.85 3.71 6.39
N LEU A 36 7.39 4.38 5.32
CA LEU A 36 6.28 5.32 5.35
C LEU A 36 5.01 4.70 5.94
N VAL A 37 4.63 3.50 5.49
CA VAL A 37 3.43 2.83 6.01
C VAL A 37 3.63 2.40 7.46
N SER A 38 4.79 1.85 7.80
CA SER A 38 5.09 1.37 9.15
C SER A 38 5.20 2.49 10.19
N ASP A 39 5.71 3.66 9.79
CA ASP A 39 5.91 4.79 10.70
C ASP A 39 4.60 5.53 11.00
N ASN A 40 3.65 5.50 10.04
CA ASN A 40 2.38 6.23 10.15
C ASN A 40 1.20 5.35 10.55
N THR A 41 1.32 4.03 10.44
CA THR A 41 0.21 3.10 10.71
C THR A 41 0.65 1.90 11.54
N LYS A 42 -0.31 1.19 12.14
CA LYS A 42 -0.07 -0.10 12.82
C LYS A 42 -0.32 -1.31 11.93
N HIS A 43 -0.36 -1.09 10.61
CA HIS A 43 -0.74 -2.10 9.66
C HIS A 43 0.31 -3.22 9.58
N ASN A 44 -0.17 -4.43 9.34
CA ASN A 44 0.68 -5.57 9.02
C ASN A 44 0.91 -5.59 7.50
N ILE A 45 2.09 -5.17 7.05
CA ILE A 45 2.43 -5.11 5.62
C ILE A 45 2.74 -6.52 5.11
N GLU A 46 1.91 -7.02 4.19
CA GLU A 46 2.06 -8.35 3.59
C GLU A 46 2.96 -8.32 2.36
N PHE A 47 2.67 -7.42 1.42
CA PHE A 47 3.37 -7.34 0.14
C PHE A 47 3.38 -5.91 -0.39
N ILE A 48 4.46 -5.55 -1.10
CA ILE A 48 4.63 -4.25 -1.73
C ILE A 48 4.90 -4.52 -3.20
N GLU A 49 4.05 -3.97 -4.06
CA GLU A 49 4.10 -4.16 -5.49
C GLU A 49 4.41 -2.82 -6.18
N PRO A 50 5.49 -2.70 -6.96
CA PRO A 50 5.74 -1.52 -7.78
C PRO A 50 4.73 -1.44 -8.94
N LEU A 51 4.10 -0.29 -9.12
CA LEU A 51 3.19 -0.02 -10.23
C LEU A 51 3.87 0.87 -11.28
N GLU A 52 3.94 0.37 -12.52
CA GLU A 52 4.57 1.07 -13.62
C GLU A 52 3.79 0.95 -14.94
N GLY A 53 3.91 1.98 -15.79
CA GLY A 53 3.37 2.01 -17.14
C GLY A 53 1.87 1.70 -17.20
N LYS A 54 1.50 0.75 -18.07
CA LYS A 54 0.11 0.37 -18.32
C LYS A 54 -0.63 -0.17 -17.08
N PHE A 55 0.10 -0.73 -16.13
CA PHE A 55 -0.53 -1.27 -14.92
C PHE A 55 -0.99 -0.14 -13.99
N LEU A 56 -0.20 0.93 -13.89
CA LEU A 56 -0.59 2.13 -13.16
C LEU A 56 -1.78 2.84 -13.84
N GLU A 57 -1.75 2.97 -15.16
CA GLU A 57 -2.86 3.57 -15.93
C GLU A 57 -4.18 2.84 -15.66
N TYR A 58 -4.15 1.50 -15.70
CA TYR A 58 -5.33 0.67 -15.40
C TYR A 58 -5.83 0.85 -13.97
N GLU A 59 -4.94 0.92 -12.98
CA GLU A 59 -5.35 1.17 -11.59
C GLU A 59 -5.92 2.58 -11.41
N GLN A 60 -5.39 3.60 -12.09
CA GLN A 60 -5.90 4.97 -12.03
C GLN A 60 -7.29 5.14 -12.65
N GLU A 61 -7.68 4.28 -13.59
CA GLU A 61 -9.05 4.24 -14.12
C GLU A 61 -10.07 3.71 -13.09
N ASN A 62 -9.60 3.02 -12.05
CA ASN A 62 -10.46 2.49 -11.00
C ASN A 62 -10.93 3.62 -10.06
N PRO A 63 -12.24 3.79 -9.82
CA PRO A 63 -12.75 4.84 -8.93
C PRO A 63 -12.27 4.73 -7.47
N ASP A 64 -11.84 3.55 -7.04
CA ASP A 64 -11.30 3.32 -5.69
C ASP A 64 -9.82 3.68 -5.56
N TYR A 65 -9.15 4.04 -6.66
CA TYR A 65 -7.78 4.49 -6.64
C TYR A 65 -7.64 5.82 -5.89
N LYS A 66 -6.94 5.77 -4.75
CA LYS A 66 -6.64 6.94 -3.93
C LYS A 66 -5.22 6.85 -3.42
N LEU A 67 -4.41 7.86 -3.76
CA LEU A 67 -3.08 8.01 -3.21
C LEU A 67 -3.18 8.36 -1.72
N THR A 68 -2.45 7.61 -0.89
CA THR A 68 -2.43 7.81 0.54
C THR A 68 -1.30 8.75 0.90
N GLU A 69 -1.64 9.93 1.40
CA GLU A 69 -0.68 10.91 1.90
C GLU A 69 -0.63 10.83 3.43
N PHE A 70 0.56 10.61 3.96
CA PHE A 70 0.81 10.67 5.40
C PHE A 70 1.25 12.09 5.76
N ASN A 71 0.32 12.90 6.29
CA ASN A 71 0.67 14.21 6.81
C ASN A 71 1.53 14.05 8.07
N LYS A 72 2.71 14.67 8.07
CA LYS A 72 3.55 14.84 9.27
C LYS A 72 2.98 15.88 10.22
#